data_AF-A0A6L7XPA3-F1
#
_entry.id   AF-A0A6L7XPA3-F1
#
_cell.length_a   1.000
_cell.length_b   1.000
_cell.length_c   1.000
_cell.angle_alpha   90.00
_cell.angle_beta   90.00
_cell.angle_gamma   90.00
#
_symmetry.space_group_name_H-M   'P 1'
#
loop_
_entity.id
_entity.type
_entity.pdbx_description
1 polymer ?
#
loop_
_entity_poly.entity_id
_entity_poly.type
_entity_poly.pdbx_seq_one_letter_code
_entity_poly.pdbx_strand_id
1 'polypeptide(L)'
;MSLTTAAPILAALAFFAFALTVAVAPPRSESAPHASAWMFPATICVAFLAWTLYALADEGVIAIWQEISRSLWSNQIFIDLLIAVGVALAFLVPEARRLGMKPLPWVVATAATGCIALLAMLARMLFLQAREASARVP
;
A
#
# COMPACT_ATOMS: atom_id res chain seq x y z
N MET A 1 -14.93 23.12 4.51
CA MET A 1 -14.31 22.41 3.38
C MET A 1 -14.99 21.05 3.26
N SER A 2 -15.42 20.62 2.07
CA SER A 2 -16.04 19.30 1.92
C SER A 2 -15.00 18.19 2.12
N LEU A 3 -15.47 17.00 2.47
CA LEU A 3 -14.62 15.82 2.64
C LEU A 3 -13.82 15.50 1.37
N THR A 4 -14.45 15.67 0.20
CA THR A 4 -13.86 15.47 -1.13
C THR A 4 -12.75 16.46 -1.49
N THR A 5 -12.73 17.65 -0.87
CA THR A 5 -11.63 18.62 -1.02
C THR A 5 -10.56 18.42 0.05
N ALA A 6 -10.96 18.06 1.28
CA ALA A 6 -10.04 17.89 2.40
C ALA A 6 -9.17 16.63 2.28
N ALA A 7 -9.77 15.49 1.92
CA ALA A 7 -9.10 14.20 1.96
C ALA A 7 -7.87 14.12 1.03
N PRO A 8 -7.90 14.61 -0.23
CA PRO A 8 -6.72 14.61 -1.09
C PRO A 8 -5.58 15.46 -0.54
N ILE A 9 -5.89 16.62 0.07
CA ILE A 9 -4.87 17.51 0.66
C ILE A 9 -4.19 16.82 1.84
N LEU A 10 -4.98 16.24 2.75
CA LEU A 10 -4.45 15.52 3.91
C LEU A 10 -3.62 14.31 3.47
N ALA A 11 -4.07 13.56 2.47
CA ALA A 11 -3.33 12.44 1.91
C ALA A 11 -1.99 12.89 1.28
N ALA A 12 -2.00 14.00 0.53
CA ALA A 12 -0.78 14.55 -0.05
C ALA A 12 0.22 15.01 1.02
N LEU A 13 -0.24 15.72 2.05
CA LEU A 13 0.60 16.14 3.18
C LEU A 13 1.20 14.94 3.92
N ALA A 14 0.39 13.91 4.19
CA ALA A 14 0.85 12.67 4.80
C ALA A 14 1.89 11.95 3.93
N PHE A 15 1.66 11.89 2.61
CA PHE A 15 2.61 11.32 1.66
C PHE A 15 3.93 12.09 1.66
N PHE A 16 3.92 13.43 1.55
CA PHE A 16 5.15 14.22 1.55
C PHE A 16 5.92 14.10 2.86
N ALA A 17 5.22 14.11 3.99
CA ALA A 17 5.84 13.87 5.28
C ALA A 17 6.50 12.48 5.33
N PHE A 18 5.80 11.43 4.90
CA PHE A 18 6.34 10.08 4.83
C PHE A 18 7.51 9.94 3.85
N ALA A 19 7.40 10.51 2.65
CA ALA A 19 8.47 10.48 1.65
C ALA A 19 9.72 11.20 2.16
N LEU A 20 9.54 12.34 2.84
CA LEU A 20 10.64 13.06 3.46
C LEU A 20 11.29 12.24 4.57
N THR A 21 10.52 11.60 5.45
CA THR A 21 11.10 10.76 6.51
C THR A 21 11.88 9.58 5.94
N VAL A 22 11.39 8.94 4.87
CA VAL A 22 12.10 7.86 4.18
C VAL A 22 13.37 8.37 3.48
N ALA A 23 13.32 9.55 2.86
CA ALA A 23 14.45 10.11 2.12
C ALA A 23 15.60 10.58 3.04
N VAL A 24 15.30 11.08 4.24
CA VAL A 24 16.30 11.56 5.20
C VAL A 24 16.73 10.51 6.22
N ALA A 25 16.01 9.38 6.31
CA ALA A 25 16.38 8.31 7.21
C ALA A 25 17.78 7.77 6.83
N PRO A 26 18.68 7.56 7.80
CA PRO A 26 19.96 6.96 7.52
C PRO A 26 19.76 5.56 6.91
N PRO A 27 20.72 5.06 6.10
CA PRO A 27 20.68 3.71 5.58
C PRO A 27 20.39 2.75 6.73
N ARG A 28 19.34 1.93 6.58
CA ARG A 28 19.02 0.94 7.61
C ARG A 28 20.25 0.08 7.81
N SER A 29 20.84 0.16 9.01
CA SER A 29 21.85 -0.78 9.46
C SER A 29 21.30 -2.20 9.25
N GLU A 30 22.16 -3.18 8.90
CA GLU A 30 21.79 -4.60 8.69
C GLU A 30 21.01 -5.24 9.86
N SER A 31 20.89 -4.53 10.99
CA SER A 31 19.91 -4.78 12.02
C SER A 31 18.53 -5.12 11.44
N ALA A 32 17.99 -6.24 11.93
CA ALA A 32 16.68 -6.71 11.55
C ALA A 32 15.58 -5.64 11.68
N PRO A 33 14.53 -5.69 10.83
CA PRO A 33 13.42 -4.77 10.94
C PRO A 33 12.79 -4.82 12.34
N HIS A 34 12.39 -3.66 12.84
CA HIS A 34 11.74 -3.52 14.14
C HIS A 34 10.52 -4.44 14.23
N ALA A 35 10.31 -5.06 15.40
CA ALA A 35 9.28 -6.09 15.60
C ALA A 35 7.86 -5.63 15.22
N SER A 36 7.59 -4.33 15.30
CA SER A 36 6.30 -3.70 14.96
C SER A 36 6.27 -3.01 13.58
N ALA A 37 7.29 -3.13 12.74
CA ALA A 37 7.35 -2.44 11.45
C ALA A 37 6.15 -2.76 10.53
N TRP A 38 5.59 -3.97 10.67
CA TRP A 38 4.40 -4.41 9.93
C TRP A 38 3.11 -3.68 10.32
N MET A 39 3.03 -3.09 11.52
CA MET A 39 1.82 -2.42 12.00
C MET A 39 1.49 -1.19 11.16
N PHE A 40 2.49 -0.45 10.70
CA PHE A 40 2.29 0.75 9.90
C PHE A 40 1.49 0.50 8.61
N PRO A 41 1.94 -0.39 7.67
CA PRO A 41 1.15 -0.68 6.48
C PRO A 41 -0.18 -1.39 6.82
N ALA A 42 -0.26 -2.16 7.91
CA ALA A 42 -1.51 -2.78 8.34
C ALA A 42 -2.56 -1.72 8.76
N THR A 43 -2.17 -0.72 9.54
CA THR A 43 -3.05 0.38 9.96
C THR A 43 -3.54 1.18 8.76
N ILE A 44 -2.64 1.50 7.82
CA ILE A 44 -3.02 2.21 6.59
C ILE A 44 -3.96 1.34 5.74
N CYS A 45 -3.70 0.03 5.64
CA CYS A 45 -4.58 -0.91 4.94
C CYS A 45 -6.00 -0.87 5.50
N VAL A 46 -6.16 -0.92 6.83
CA VAL A 46 -7.47 -0.90 7.48
C VAL A 46 -8.17 0.44 7.29
N ALA A 47 -7.44 1.55 7.46
CA ALA A 47 -8.00 2.89 7.25
C ALA A 47 -8.46 3.10 5.80
N PHE A 48 -7.63 2.67 4.83
CA PHE A 48 -7.96 2.79 3.41
C PHE A 48 -9.11 1.86 3.01
N LEU A 49 -9.15 0.62 3.53
CA LEU A 49 -10.28 -0.28 3.32
C LEU A 49 -11.58 0.31 3.85
N ALA A 50 -11.58 0.89 5.06
CA ALA A 50 -12.76 1.55 5.61
C ALA A 50 -13.24 2.71 4.73
N TRP A 51 -12.32 3.52 4.23
CA TRP A 51 -12.62 4.58 3.26
C TRP A 51 -13.22 4.02 1.96
N THR A 52 -12.60 2.99 1.39
CA THR A 52 -13.08 2.35 0.16
C THR A 52 -14.48 1.76 0.34
N LEU A 53 -14.77 1.13 1.48
CA LEU A 53 -16.10 0.60 1.78
C LEU A 53 -17.13 1.72 1.93
N TYR A 54 -16.75 2.84 2.53
CA TYR A 54 -17.61 4.02 2.64
C TYR A 54 -17.95 4.59 1.24
N ALA A 55 -16.94 4.82 0.39
CA ALA A 55 -17.15 5.31 -0.97
C ALA A 55 -17.99 4.32 -1.80
N LEU A 56 -17.76 3.02 -1.62
CA LEU A 56 -18.55 1.98 -2.29
C LEU A 56 -20.02 1.98 -1.85
N ALA A 57 -20.28 2.22 -0.57
CA ALA A 57 -21.65 2.29 -0.05
C ALA A 57 -22.40 3.55 -0.53
N ASP A 58 -21.68 4.65 -0.74
CA ASP A 58 -22.24 5.94 -1.17
C ASP A 58 -22.43 6.03 -2.70
N GLU A 59 -21.43 5.61 -3.47
CA GLU A 59 -21.36 5.82 -4.92
C GLU A 59 -21.53 4.54 -5.75
N GLY A 60 -21.31 3.37 -5.15
CA GLY A 60 -21.40 2.06 -5.82
C GLY A 60 -20.18 1.70 -6.68
N VAL A 61 -20.08 0.42 -7.08
CA VAL A 61 -18.90 -0.09 -7.84
C VAL A 61 -18.77 0.59 -9.21
N ILE A 62 -19.91 0.87 -9.86
CA ILE A 62 -19.93 1.43 -11.23
C ILE A 62 -19.34 2.85 -11.27
N ALA A 63 -19.45 3.61 -10.18
CA ALA A 63 -18.88 4.95 -10.08
C ALA A 63 -17.37 4.96 -10.29
N ILE A 64 -16.66 3.88 -9.93
CA ILE A 64 -15.22 3.74 -10.17
C ILE A 64 -14.90 3.90 -11.66
N TRP A 65 -15.64 3.18 -12.52
CA TRP A 65 -15.38 3.21 -13.97
C TRP A 65 -15.75 4.57 -14.57
N GLN A 66 -16.84 5.17 -14.10
CA GLN A 66 -17.25 6.52 -14.52
C GLN A 66 -16.20 7.56 -14.14
N GLU A 67 -15.64 7.46 -12.93
CA GLU A 67 -14.66 8.39 -12.39
C GLU A 67 -13.31 8.31 -13.11
N ILE A 68 -12.81 7.12 -13.40
CA ILE A 68 -11.54 6.98 -14.14
C ILE A 68 -11.67 7.40 -15.61
N SER A 69 -12.87 7.31 -16.21
CA SER A 69 -13.10 7.63 -17.62
C SER A 69 -13.62 9.06 -17.90
N ARG A 70 -13.87 9.87 -16.86
CA ARG A 70 -14.49 11.21 -17.04
C ARG A 70 -13.61 12.23 -17.75
N SER A 71 -12.29 12.06 -17.73
CA SER A 71 -11.35 13.03 -18.30
C SER A 71 -9.97 12.42 -18.58
N LEU A 72 -9.15 13.12 -19.35
CA LEU A 72 -7.77 12.73 -19.58
C LEU A 72 -6.94 12.71 -18.29
N TRP A 73 -7.20 13.63 -17.36
CA TRP A 73 -6.53 13.64 -16.05
C TRP A 73 -6.92 12.43 -15.21
N SER A 74 -8.18 12.02 -15.26
CA SER A 74 -8.66 10.83 -14.55
C SER A 74 -8.00 9.56 -15.08
N ASN A 75 -7.90 9.43 -16.41
CA ASN A 75 -7.14 8.34 -17.03
C ASN A 75 -5.67 8.37 -16.61
N GLN A 76 -5.04 9.56 -16.65
CA GLN A 76 -3.63 9.72 -16.28
C GLN A 76 -3.37 9.28 -14.84
N ILE A 77 -4.22 9.68 -13.89
CA ILE A 77 -4.12 9.26 -12.48
C ILE A 77 -4.25 7.74 -12.36
N PHE A 78 -5.25 7.15 -13.03
CA PHE A 78 -5.46 5.71 -12.98
C PHE A 78 -4.27 4.93 -13.55
N ILE A 79 -3.72 5.37 -14.69
CA ILE A 79 -2.54 4.76 -15.31
C ILE A 79 -1.32 4.89 -14.39
N ASP A 80 -1.10 6.06 -13.79
CA ASP A 80 0.00 6.29 -12.84
C ASP A 80 -0.09 5.33 -11.65
N LEU A 81 -1.28 5.12 -11.10
CA LEU A 81 -1.52 4.15 -10.03
C LEU A 81 -1.18 2.71 -10.45
N LEU A 82 -1.56 2.29 -11.67
CA LEU A 82 -1.21 0.97 -12.19
C LEU A 82 0.30 0.79 -12.33
N ILE A 83 1.01 1.82 -12.80
CA ILE A 83 2.47 1.82 -12.92
C ILE A 83 3.12 1.75 -11.53
N ALA A 84 2.69 2.58 -10.59
CA ALA A 84 3.20 2.60 -9.23
C ALA A 84 3.02 1.24 -8.52
N VAL A 85 1.84 0.62 -8.67
CA VAL A 85 1.57 -0.74 -8.16
C VAL A 85 2.46 -1.77 -8.85
N GLY A 86 2.64 -1.69 -10.18
CA GLY A 86 3.52 -2.57 -10.93
C GLY A 86 4.98 -2.50 -10.46
N VAL A 87 5.49 -1.29 -10.25
CA VAL A 87 6.82 -1.06 -9.67
C VAL A 87 6.91 -1.66 -8.27
N ALA A 88 5.94 -1.40 -7.40
CA ALA A 88 5.92 -1.97 -6.06
C ALA A 88 5.94 -3.51 -6.08
N LEU A 89 5.11 -4.14 -6.92
CA LEU A 89 5.11 -5.59 -7.08
C LEU A 89 6.45 -6.13 -7.60
N ALA A 90 7.13 -5.41 -8.49
CA ALA A 90 8.44 -5.83 -9.00
C ALA A 90 9.49 -5.97 -7.87
N PHE A 91 9.39 -5.15 -6.82
CA PHE A 91 10.27 -5.25 -5.64
C PHE A 91 9.72 -6.19 -4.55
N LEU A 92 8.41 -6.19 -4.32
CA LEU A 92 7.81 -6.99 -3.25
C LEU A 92 7.75 -8.48 -3.59
N VAL A 93 7.50 -8.85 -4.86
CA VAL A 93 7.32 -10.26 -5.25
C VAL A 93 8.58 -11.11 -5.01
N PRO A 94 9.80 -10.69 -5.42
CA PRO A 94 11.01 -11.45 -5.13
C PRO A 94 11.23 -11.66 -3.62
N GLU A 95 11.04 -10.63 -2.82
CA GLU A 95 11.23 -10.69 -1.37
C GLU A 95 10.15 -11.53 -0.69
N ALA A 96 8.89 -11.45 -1.15
CA ALA A 96 7.83 -12.30 -0.67
C ALA A 96 8.13 -13.79 -0.90
N ARG A 97 8.71 -14.13 -2.07
CA ARG A 97 9.17 -15.51 -2.34
C ARG A 97 10.28 -15.93 -1.38
N ARG A 98 11.25 -15.05 -1.10
CA ARG A 98 12.34 -15.31 -0.15
C ARG A 98 11.80 -15.65 1.25
N LEU A 99 10.72 -15.00 1.66
CA LEU A 99 10.02 -15.23 2.93
C LEU A 99 9.04 -16.43 2.90
N GLY A 100 9.04 -17.23 1.83
CA GLY A 100 8.17 -18.41 1.69
C GLY A 100 6.70 -18.09 1.36
N MET A 101 6.37 -16.84 1.00
CA MET A 101 5.02 -16.49 0.55
C MET A 101 4.78 -16.98 -0.88
N LYS A 102 3.55 -17.42 -1.17
CA LYS A 102 3.08 -17.70 -2.54
C LYS A 102 2.61 -16.38 -3.17
N PRO A 103 3.29 -15.80 -4.19
CA PRO A 103 2.95 -14.45 -4.65
C PRO A 103 1.65 -14.36 -5.45
N LEU A 104 1.25 -15.42 -6.15
CA LEU A 104 0.14 -15.38 -7.10
C LEU A 104 -1.19 -14.89 -6.47
N PRO A 105 -1.65 -15.41 -5.31
CA PRO A 105 -2.84 -14.87 -4.65
C PRO A 105 -2.75 -13.37 -4.32
N TRP A 106 -1.56 -12.89 -3.92
CA TRP A 106 -1.35 -11.48 -3.57
C TRP A 106 -1.38 -10.57 -4.81
N VAL A 107 -0.78 -11.03 -5.91
CA VAL A 107 -0.81 -10.30 -7.19
C VAL A 107 -2.24 -10.21 -7.72
N VAL A 108 -3.00 -11.31 -7.68
CA VAL A 108 -4.42 -11.31 -8.09
C VAL A 108 -5.25 -10.39 -7.20
N ALA A 109 -5.08 -10.47 -5.88
CA ALA A 109 -5.78 -9.57 -4.95
C ALA A 109 -5.41 -8.10 -5.17
N THR A 110 -4.14 -7.81 -5.48
CA THR A 110 -3.66 -6.46 -5.81
C THR A 110 -4.23 -5.96 -7.12
N ALA A 111 -4.34 -6.80 -8.14
CA ALA A 111 -5.00 -6.44 -9.39
C ALA A 111 -6.49 -6.12 -9.19
N ALA A 112 -7.16 -6.83 -8.27
CA ALA A 112 -8.58 -6.63 -7.98
C ALA A 112 -8.87 -5.45 -7.04
N THR A 113 -7.98 -5.13 -6.10
CA THR A 113 -8.25 -4.18 -5.00
C THR A 113 -7.22 -3.06 -4.87
N GLY A 114 -6.24 -3.02 -5.77
CA GLY A 114 -5.16 -2.05 -5.77
C GLY A 114 -4.34 -2.08 -4.48
N CYS A 115 -4.15 -0.89 -3.89
CA CYS A 115 -3.29 -0.69 -2.73
C CYS A 115 -3.74 -1.43 -1.46
N ILE A 116 -5.00 -1.87 -1.36
CA ILE A 116 -5.50 -2.61 -0.18
C ILE A 116 -4.73 -3.92 -0.02
N ALA A 117 -4.76 -4.79 -1.04
CA ALA A 117 -4.02 -6.05 -1.00
C ALA A 117 -2.49 -5.83 -1.03
N LEU A 118 -2.00 -4.78 -1.69
CA LEU A 118 -0.58 -4.44 -1.70
C LEU A 118 -0.05 -4.07 -0.31
N LEU A 119 -0.79 -3.26 0.45
CA LEU A 119 -0.47 -2.89 1.83
C LEU A 119 -0.57 -4.11 2.76
N ALA A 120 -1.58 -4.95 2.58
CA ALA A 120 -1.70 -6.20 3.32
C ALA A 120 -0.53 -7.17 3.03
N MET A 121 -0.08 -7.24 1.78
CA MET A 121 1.10 -8.01 1.37
C MET A 121 2.36 -7.48 2.05
N LEU A 122 2.59 -6.17 2.00
CA LEU A 122 3.73 -5.53 2.65
C LEU A 122 3.73 -5.75 4.17
N ALA A 123 2.57 -5.57 4.82
CA ALA A 123 2.42 -5.86 6.25
C ALA A 123 2.78 -7.31 6.58
N ARG A 124 2.28 -8.27 5.78
CA ARG A 124 2.61 -9.68 5.96
C ARG A 124 4.10 -9.96 5.79
N MET A 125 4.74 -9.36 4.80
CA MET A 125 6.18 -9.52 4.56
C MET A 125 7.00 -9.01 5.74
N LEU A 126 6.71 -7.79 6.22
CA LEU A 126 7.41 -7.20 7.37
C LEU A 126 7.21 -8.02 8.65
N PHE A 127 6.01 -8.60 8.83
CA PHE A 127 5.73 -9.48 9.96
C PHE A 127 6.59 -10.76 9.90
N LEU A 128 6.71 -11.37 8.72
CA LEU A 128 7.56 -12.55 8.54
C LEU A 128 9.05 -12.23 8.75
N GLN A 129 9.53 -11.09 8.24
CA GLN A 129 10.91 -10.64 8.47
C GLN A 129 11.20 -10.42 9.96
N ALA A 130 10.29 -9.76 10.69
CA ALA A 130 10.42 -9.55 12.13
C ALA A 130 10.45 -10.87 12.91
N ARG A 131 9.66 -11.86 12.48
CA ARG A 131 9.65 -13.21 13.07
C ARG A 131 10.93 -13.99 12.78
N GLU A 132 11.43 -13.97 11.54
CA GLU A 132 12.71 -14.59 11.20
C GLU A 132 13.85 -14.00 12.01
N ALA A 133 13.85 -12.68 12.20
CA ALA A 133 14.86 -12.00 13.02
C ALA A 133 14.82 -12.41 14.48
N SER A 134 13.62 -12.45 15.08
CA SER A 134 13.44 -12.87 16.47
C SER A 134 13.89 -14.32 16.69
N ALA A 135 13.73 -15.20 15.69
CA ALA A 135 14.17 -16.59 15.77
C ALA A 135 15.69 -16.79 15.62
N ARG A 136 16.43 -15.78 15.15
CA ARG A 136 17.90 -15.82 14.99
C ARG A 136 18.66 -15.31 16.22
N VAL A 137 17.98 -14.71 17.20
CA VAL A 137 18.58 -14.28 18.47
C VAL A 137 18.45 -15.45 19.46
N PRO A 138 19.57 -16.10 19.87
CA PRO A 138 19.56 -17.25 20.76
C PRO A 138 19.15 -16.91 22.21
#